data_AF-A0A2D4LP77-F1
#
_entry.id   AF-A0A2D4LP77-F1
#
_cell.length_a   1.000
_cell.length_b   1.000
_cell.length_c   1.000
_cell.angle_alpha   90.00
_cell.angle_beta   90.00
_cell.angle_gamma   90.00
#
_symmetry.space_group_name_H-M   'P 1'
#
loop_
_entity.id
_entity.type
_entity.pdbx_description
1 polymer ?
#
loop_
_entity_poly.entity_id
_entity_poly.type
_entity_poly.pdbx_seq_one_letter_code
_entity_poly.pdbx_strand_id
1 'polypeptide(L)'
;PFNPLLGETFELDRLEELGFRSLCEQVSHHPPAAAHHVYSRKGWTLWQEITIASKFRGKYLSILPLGTIHLEFHSSGNHYIWQKVTSTVHNIIVGKLWIDQSGDIEILNHKSKDKCHLKFTPYSYFSRDIPRKVTGVVMDADGNERYVMSGTWDEKMECSKVIEASQGNSISEGKLPKTVYQTLSPKVLWKKYPLPENAENMYFFSKLALTLNEPEDDVAPTDSRLRPDQRLMENGKWD
;
A
#
# COMPACT_ATOMS: atom_id res chain seq x y z
N PRO A 1 -7.21 7.44 11.74
CA PRO A 1 -6.12 7.28 12.72
C PRO A 1 -5.99 8.59 13.51
N PHE A 2 -5.45 8.52 14.73
CA PHE A 2 -5.08 9.71 15.49
C PHE A 2 -3.85 10.38 14.85
N ASN A 3 -3.72 11.69 15.04
CA ASN A 3 -2.49 12.39 14.66
C ASN A 3 -1.43 12.11 15.74
N PRO A 4 -0.27 11.52 15.40
CA PRO A 4 0.77 11.25 16.38
C PRO A 4 1.35 12.55 16.95
N LEU A 5 1.77 12.50 18.22
CA LEU A 5 2.54 13.58 18.84
C LEU A 5 3.97 13.57 18.30
N LEU A 6 4.66 14.71 18.31
CA LEU A 6 6.08 14.76 17.98
C LEU A 6 6.87 13.88 18.97
N GLY A 7 7.69 12.96 18.45
CA GLY A 7 8.42 11.97 19.25
C GLY A 7 7.57 10.79 19.74
N GLU A 8 6.30 10.69 19.36
CA GLU A 8 5.49 9.48 19.59
C GLU A 8 6.09 8.32 18.77
N THR A 9 6.20 7.16 19.41
CA THR A 9 6.71 5.93 18.81
C THR A 9 5.62 4.88 18.70
N PHE A 10 5.81 3.91 17.82
CA PHE A 10 5.02 2.68 17.80
C PHE A 10 5.92 1.52 17.39
N GLU A 11 6.00 0.49 18.24
CA GLU A 11 6.68 -0.76 17.90
C GLU A 11 5.71 -1.92 17.69
N LEU A 12 6.07 -2.81 16.77
CA LEU A 12 5.34 -4.05 16.49
C LEU A 12 6.35 -5.19 16.43
N ASP A 13 6.51 -5.92 17.54
CA ASP A 13 7.30 -7.14 17.56
C ASP A 13 6.41 -8.34 17.21
N ARG A 14 6.69 -8.96 16.06
CA ARG A 14 6.09 -10.22 15.61
C ARG A 14 7.20 -11.19 15.16
N LEU A 15 8.35 -11.10 15.81
CA LEU A 15 9.57 -11.76 15.37
C LEU A 15 9.47 -13.28 15.52
N GLU A 16 8.77 -13.76 16.54
CA GLU A 16 8.54 -15.18 16.77
C GLU A 16 7.40 -15.73 15.88
N GLU A 17 6.28 -15.03 15.69
CA GLU A 17 5.16 -15.58 14.90
C GLU A 17 5.34 -15.37 13.38
N LEU A 18 5.83 -14.21 12.96
CA LEU A 18 5.86 -13.81 11.54
C LEU A 18 7.28 -13.61 10.99
N GLY A 19 8.27 -13.47 11.88
CA GLY A 19 9.68 -13.31 11.52
C GLY A 19 10.07 -11.86 11.23
N PHE A 20 9.32 -10.87 11.70
CA PHE A 20 9.67 -9.46 11.56
C PHE A 20 9.30 -8.64 12.79
N ARG A 21 9.98 -7.50 12.95
CA ARG A 21 9.60 -6.45 13.90
C ARG A 21 9.71 -5.08 13.23
N SER A 22 8.88 -4.16 13.66
CA SER A 22 8.79 -2.80 13.11
C SER A 22 8.88 -1.76 14.22
N LEU A 23 9.50 -0.63 13.90
CA LEU A 23 9.52 0.58 14.73
C LEU A 23 9.15 1.78 13.86
N CYS A 24 8.27 2.63 14.38
CA CYS A 24 7.86 3.88 13.77
C CYS A 24 8.00 5.03 14.78
N GLU A 25 8.39 6.21 14.33
CA GLU A 25 8.48 7.43 15.15
C GLU A 25 7.97 8.63 14.36
N GLN A 26 7.20 9.50 15.02
CA GLN A 26 6.82 10.80 14.47
C GLN A 26 7.99 11.79 14.60
N VAL A 27 8.79 11.90 13.54
CA VAL A 27 10.05 12.67 13.53
C VAL A 27 9.88 14.16 13.19
N SER A 28 8.71 14.57 12.69
CA SER A 28 8.42 15.98 12.42
C SER A 28 6.94 16.28 12.58
N HIS A 29 6.60 17.51 13.00
CA HIS A 29 5.22 18.01 13.08
C HIS A 29 4.90 19.04 11.98
N HIS A 30 5.91 19.73 11.43
CA HIS A 30 5.74 20.77 10.40
C HIS A 30 6.85 20.69 9.33
N PRO A 31 6.62 19.97 8.21
CA PRO A 31 5.42 19.17 7.91
C PRO A 31 5.37 17.88 8.76
N PRO A 32 4.18 17.30 9.01
CA PRO A 32 4.07 16.02 9.72
C PRO A 32 4.76 14.90 8.94
N ALA A 33 5.76 14.27 9.57
CA ALA A 33 6.49 13.14 8.99
C ALA A 33 6.75 12.06 10.03
N ALA A 34 6.73 10.81 9.58
CA ALA A 34 7.09 9.65 10.37
C ALA A 34 8.22 8.86 9.70
N ALA A 35 9.19 8.41 10.50
CA ALA A 35 10.19 7.45 10.09
C ALA A 35 9.72 6.04 10.46
N HIS A 36 9.89 5.06 9.58
CA HIS A 36 9.48 3.68 9.81
C HIS A 36 10.56 2.72 9.32
N HIS A 37 10.91 1.75 10.16
CA HIS A 37 11.91 0.75 9.90
C HIS A 37 11.42 -0.64 10.31
N VAL A 38 11.67 -1.64 9.47
CA VAL A 38 11.29 -3.03 9.68
C VAL A 38 12.51 -3.92 9.48
N TYR A 39 12.74 -4.78 10.45
CA TYR A 39 13.73 -5.84 10.39
C TYR A 39 13.05 -7.20 10.24
N SER A 40 13.60 -8.09 9.42
CA SER A 40 13.15 -9.48 9.35
C SER A 40 14.29 -10.49 9.53
N ARG A 41 14.03 -11.53 10.33
CA ARG A 41 14.89 -12.73 10.43
C ARG A 41 15.02 -13.49 9.10
N LYS A 42 14.13 -13.23 8.13
CA LYS A 42 14.16 -13.82 6.78
C LYS A 42 15.12 -13.10 5.82
N GLY A 43 15.98 -12.21 6.32
CA GLY A 43 17.05 -11.58 5.55
C GLY A 43 16.59 -10.43 4.67
N TRP A 44 15.61 -9.64 5.13
CA TRP A 44 15.21 -8.40 4.49
C TRP A 44 15.00 -7.27 5.49
N THR A 45 15.23 -6.04 5.02
CA THR A 45 14.97 -4.79 5.76
C THR A 45 14.08 -3.90 4.91
N LEU A 46 13.08 -3.27 5.52
CA LEU A 46 12.27 -2.23 4.89
C LEU A 46 12.38 -0.94 5.67
N TRP A 47 12.53 0.19 4.99
CA TRP A 47 12.48 1.50 5.65
C TRP A 47 11.83 2.53 4.75
N GLN A 48 11.24 3.54 5.38
CA GLN A 48 10.67 4.70 4.69
C GLN A 48 10.62 5.89 5.63
N GLU A 49 10.65 7.08 5.05
CA GLU A 49 10.08 8.29 5.65
C GLU A 49 8.74 8.53 4.95
N ILE A 50 7.70 8.88 5.71
CA ILE A 50 6.39 9.19 5.15
C ILE A 50 5.89 10.54 5.66
N THR A 51 5.57 11.42 4.72
CA THR A 51 4.84 12.67 4.96
C THR A 51 3.47 12.54 4.30
N ILE A 52 2.39 12.87 5.00
CA ILE A 52 1.04 12.84 4.43
C ILE A 52 0.59 14.25 4.10
N ALA A 53 0.47 14.56 2.80
CA ALA A 53 -0.19 15.77 2.35
C ALA A 53 -1.67 15.47 2.04
N SER A 54 -2.56 16.41 2.35
CA SER A 54 -3.99 16.26 2.04
C SER A 54 -4.51 17.46 1.25
N LYS A 55 -5.46 17.22 0.34
CA LYS A 55 -6.10 18.24 -0.49
C LYS A 55 -7.61 18.03 -0.51
N PHE A 56 -8.33 18.94 0.11
CA PHE A 56 -9.79 18.98 0.03
C PHE A 56 -10.24 19.60 -1.30
N ARG A 57 -11.11 18.92 -2.04
CA ARG A 57 -11.65 19.36 -3.33
C ARG A 57 -13.18 19.30 -3.33
N GLY A 58 -13.79 19.93 -2.33
CA GLY A 58 -15.24 19.95 -2.16
C GLY A 58 -15.79 18.58 -1.74
N LYS A 59 -16.16 17.73 -2.69
CA LYS A 59 -16.81 16.45 -2.41
C LYS A 59 -15.85 15.31 -2.00
N TYR A 60 -14.54 15.50 -2.15
CA TYR A 60 -13.55 14.48 -1.88
C TYR A 60 -12.26 15.06 -1.28
N LEU A 61 -11.55 14.20 -0.53
CA LEU A 61 -10.28 14.48 0.12
C LEU A 61 -9.23 13.59 -0.51
N SER A 62 -8.25 14.17 -1.18
CA SER A 62 -7.09 13.44 -1.69
C SER A 62 -6.00 13.39 -0.62
N ILE A 63 -5.49 12.19 -0.36
CA ILE A 63 -4.41 11.87 0.57
C ILE A 63 -3.21 11.44 -0.26
N LEU A 64 -2.14 12.23 -0.20
CA LEU A 64 -0.92 12.07 -0.96
C LEU A 64 0.19 11.61 0.00
N PRO A 65 0.47 10.31 0.10
CA PRO A 65 1.64 9.82 0.79
C PRO A 65 2.90 10.19 0.01
N LEU A 66 3.72 11.04 0.61
CA LEU A 66 5.02 11.46 0.09
C LEU A 66 6.12 10.68 0.81
N GLY A 67 7.15 10.32 0.05
CA GLY A 67 8.27 9.55 0.57
C GLY A 67 8.51 8.27 -0.24
N THR A 68 9.74 7.79 -0.17
CA THR A 68 10.18 6.58 -0.87
C THR A 68 10.27 5.43 0.11
N ILE A 69 9.75 4.28 -0.29
CA ILE A 69 9.90 3.03 0.44
C ILE A 69 11.09 2.30 -0.14
N HIS A 70 11.91 1.75 0.74
CA HIS A 70 13.05 0.93 0.41
C HIS A 70 12.84 -0.48 0.97
N LEU A 71 13.16 -1.50 0.19
CA LEU A 71 13.20 -2.89 0.61
C LEU A 71 14.49 -3.53 0.11
N GLU A 72 15.31 -4.04 1.02
CA GLU A 72 16.57 -4.70 0.68
C GLU A 72 16.53 -6.17 1.12
N PHE A 73 16.91 -7.07 0.22
CA PHE A 73 17.13 -8.48 0.51
C PHE A 73 18.62 -8.78 0.64
N HIS A 74 19.10 -9.04 1.85
CA HIS A 74 20.53 -9.04 2.19
C HIS A 74 21.35 -10.08 1.43
N SER A 75 20.82 -11.30 1.29
CA SER A 75 21.53 -12.39 0.61
C SER A 75 21.78 -12.12 -0.88
N SER A 76 20.80 -11.50 -1.53
CA SER A 76 20.87 -11.17 -2.95
C SER A 76 21.42 -9.78 -3.22
N GLY A 77 21.44 -8.88 -2.24
CA GLY A 77 21.70 -7.45 -2.40
C GLY A 77 20.69 -6.73 -3.31
N ASN A 78 19.54 -7.34 -3.62
CA ASN A 78 18.49 -6.67 -4.38
C ASN A 78 17.86 -5.58 -3.51
N HIS A 79 17.83 -4.36 -4.04
CA HIS A 79 17.31 -3.18 -3.37
C HIS A 79 16.19 -2.58 -4.21
N TYR A 80 14.96 -2.75 -3.74
CA TYR A 80 13.76 -2.25 -4.39
C TYR A 80 13.36 -0.92 -3.79
N ILE A 81 12.98 0.03 -4.65
CA ILE A 81 12.39 1.30 -4.23
C ILE A 81 11.07 1.55 -4.96
N TRP A 82 10.12 2.19 -4.27
CA TRP A 82 8.89 2.66 -4.87
C TRP A 82 8.24 3.77 -4.04
N GLN A 83 7.25 4.43 -4.63
CA GLN A 83 6.40 5.42 -3.96
C GLN A 83 4.94 4.96 -3.96
N LYS A 84 4.14 5.47 -3.03
CA LYS A 84 2.72 5.11 -2.92
C LYS A 84 1.86 5.99 -3.84
N VAL A 85 0.73 5.44 -4.28
CA VAL A 85 -0.28 6.19 -5.05
C VAL A 85 -1.16 7.06 -4.15
N THR A 86 -1.90 7.97 -4.77
CA THR A 86 -2.87 8.83 -4.09
C THR A 86 -4.09 8.01 -3.67
N SER A 87 -4.52 8.19 -2.43
CA SER A 87 -5.82 7.70 -1.96
C SER A 87 -6.84 8.84 -1.98
N THR A 88 -8.05 8.58 -2.48
CA THR A 88 -9.15 9.57 -2.47
C THR A 88 -10.28 9.07 -1.60
N VAL A 89 -10.65 9.86 -0.59
CA VAL A 89 -11.84 9.64 0.22
C VAL A 89 -12.98 10.43 -0.40
N HIS A 90 -13.98 9.73 -0.91
CA HIS A 90 -15.15 10.33 -1.53
C HIS A 90 -16.27 10.55 -0.52
N ASN A 91 -17.21 11.43 -0.88
CA ASN A 91 -18.44 11.69 -0.12
C ASN A 91 -18.22 12.28 1.28
N ILE A 92 -17.11 13.01 1.48
CA ILE A 92 -16.73 13.58 2.78
C ILE A 92 -17.71 14.62 3.35
N ILE A 93 -18.61 15.16 2.51
CA ILE A 93 -19.68 16.07 2.95
C ILE A 93 -21.01 15.32 3.12
N VAL A 94 -21.40 14.52 2.11
CA VAL A 94 -22.70 13.85 2.05
C VAL A 94 -22.57 12.50 1.37
N GLY A 95 -23.26 11.50 1.94
CA GLY A 95 -23.32 10.13 1.45
C GLY A 95 -22.40 9.18 2.20
N LYS A 96 -22.42 7.90 1.80
CA LYS A 96 -21.53 6.89 2.38
C LYS A 96 -20.10 7.15 1.91
N LEU A 97 -19.18 7.28 2.87
CA LEU A 97 -17.74 7.40 2.59
C LEU A 97 -17.23 6.13 1.89
N TRP A 98 -16.35 6.33 0.91
CA TRP A 98 -15.63 5.23 0.29
C TRP A 98 -14.27 5.71 -0.22
N ILE A 99 -13.35 4.76 -0.37
CA ILE A 99 -11.96 5.03 -0.73
C ILE A 99 -11.68 4.46 -2.11
N ASP A 100 -10.96 5.25 -2.90
CA ASP A 100 -10.30 4.83 -4.13
C ASP A 100 -8.79 5.04 -4.06
N GLN A 101 -8.03 4.29 -4.84
CA GLN A 101 -6.60 4.51 -5.04
C GLN A 101 -6.31 4.62 -6.54
N SER A 102 -5.55 5.65 -6.93
CA SER A 102 -5.25 5.91 -8.33
C SER A 102 -3.89 6.57 -8.54
N GLY A 103 -3.33 6.33 -9.72
CA GLY A 103 -1.99 6.75 -10.12
C GLY A 103 -1.12 5.57 -10.51
N ASP A 104 0.15 5.83 -10.70
CA ASP A 104 1.12 4.83 -11.16
C ASP A 104 2.19 4.61 -10.07
N ILE A 105 2.59 3.35 -9.89
CA ILE A 105 3.75 2.95 -9.08
C ILE A 105 4.81 2.41 -10.02
N GLU A 106 6.04 2.90 -9.91
CA GLU A 106 7.21 2.22 -10.45
C GLU A 106 7.99 1.59 -9.29
N ILE A 107 8.15 0.28 -9.31
CA ILE A 107 9.02 -0.47 -8.41
C ILE A 107 10.31 -0.76 -9.16
N LEU A 108 11.41 -0.15 -8.72
CA LEU A 108 12.73 -0.28 -9.35
C LEU A 108 13.63 -1.14 -8.47
N ASN A 109 14.27 -2.17 -9.05
CA ASN A 109 15.41 -2.82 -8.42
C ASN A 109 16.72 -2.11 -8.81
N HIS A 110 17.41 -1.48 -7.86
CA HIS A 110 18.68 -0.80 -8.12
C HIS A 110 19.81 -1.74 -8.54
N LYS A 111 19.75 -3.02 -8.16
CA LYS A 111 20.78 -4.00 -8.49
C LYS A 111 20.56 -4.59 -9.88
N SER A 112 19.44 -5.28 -10.11
CA SER A 112 19.17 -5.94 -11.39
C SER A 112 18.68 -4.99 -12.48
N LYS A 113 18.23 -3.78 -12.13
CA LYS A 113 17.58 -2.81 -13.02
C LYS A 113 16.21 -3.24 -13.55
N ASP A 114 15.70 -4.38 -13.09
CA ASP A 114 14.30 -4.77 -13.35
C ASP A 114 13.34 -3.71 -12.80
N LYS A 115 12.24 -3.52 -13.54
CA LYS A 115 11.20 -2.55 -13.19
C LYS A 115 9.84 -3.22 -13.18
N CYS A 116 8.99 -2.86 -12.25
CA CYS A 116 7.57 -3.18 -12.30
C CYS A 116 6.76 -1.88 -12.33
N HIS A 117 6.02 -1.66 -13.40
CA HIS A 117 5.09 -0.55 -13.52
C HIS A 117 3.68 -1.05 -13.19
N LEU A 118 3.05 -0.48 -12.15
CA LEU A 118 1.67 -0.76 -11.75
C LEU A 118 0.82 0.49 -11.95
N LYS A 119 -0.31 0.33 -12.62
CA LYS A 119 -1.30 1.38 -12.86
C LYS A 119 -2.57 1.10 -12.08
N PHE A 120 -2.92 2.01 -11.17
CA PHE A 120 -4.15 2.03 -10.40
C PHE A 120 -5.17 2.86 -11.15
N THR A 121 -6.16 2.20 -11.73
CA THR A 121 -7.17 2.85 -12.58
C THR A 121 -8.15 3.61 -11.69
N PRO A 122 -8.26 4.94 -11.83
CA PRO A 122 -9.21 5.71 -11.04
C PRO A 122 -10.64 5.28 -11.35
N TYR A 123 -11.48 5.29 -10.32
CA TYR A 123 -12.91 5.10 -10.50
C TYR A 123 -13.49 6.13 -11.47
N SER A 124 -14.35 5.66 -12.37
CA SER A 124 -15.08 6.52 -13.31
C SER A 124 -16.45 5.94 -13.57
N TYR A 125 -17.49 6.77 -13.39
CA TYR A 125 -18.88 6.43 -13.70
C TYR A 125 -19.11 6.03 -15.16
N PHE A 126 -18.27 6.50 -16.07
CA PHE A 126 -18.39 6.24 -17.51
C PHE A 126 -17.53 5.04 -17.97
N SER A 127 -16.69 4.49 -17.09
CA SER A 127 -15.88 3.34 -17.44
C SER A 127 -16.65 2.04 -17.27
N ARG A 128 -16.41 1.09 -18.17
CA ARG A 128 -16.84 -0.31 -18.04
C ARG A 128 -15.79 -1.16 -17.30
N ASP A 129 -14.67 -0.57 -16.91
CA ASP A 129 -13.65 -1.28 -16.15
C ASP A 129 -14.16 -1.65 -14.75
N ILE A 130 -13.62 -2.76 -14.25
CA ILE A 130 -13.83 -3.18 -12.87
C ILE A 130 -13.29 -2.07 -11.94
N PRO A 131 -14.05 -1.61 -10.94
CA PRO A 131 -13.55 -0.66 -9.94
C PRO A 131 -12.27 -1.18 -9.28
N ARG A 132 -11.38 -0.28 -8.83
CA ARG A 132 -10.15 -0.62 -8.09
C ARG A 132 -9.15 -1.48 -8.86
N LYS A 133 -9.30 -1.52 -10.18
CA LYS A 133 -8.45 -2.29 -11.09
C LYS A 133 -7.01 -1.80 -11.02
N VAL A 134 -6.12 -2.77 -10.90
CA VAL A 134 -4.68 -2.59 -11.03
C VAL A 134 -4.21 -3.45 -12.19
N THR A 135 -3.42 -2.86 -13.08
CA THR A 135 -2.71 -3.56 -14.15
C THR A 135 -1.24 -3.26 -14.05
N GLY A 136 -0.37 -4.15 -14.47
CA GLY A 136 1.05 -3.85 -14.49
C GLY A 136 1.88 -4.71 -15.41
N VAL A 137 3.13 -4.31 -15.56
CA VAL A 137 4.11 -4.99 -16.41
C VAL A 137 5.45 -5.01 -15.67
N VAL A 138 6.07 -6.17 -15.61
CA VAL A 138 7.44 -6.35 -15.11
C VAL A 138 8.37 -6.44 -16.31
N MET A 139 9.34 -5.55 -16.36
CA MET A 139 10.37 -5.48 -17.39
C MET A 139 11.73 -5.84 -16.79
N ASP A 140 12.57 -6.51 -17.56
CA ASP A 140 13.98 -6.69 -17.21
C ASP A 140 14.81 -5.43 -17.48
N ALA A 141 16.10 -5.48 -17.17
CA ALA A 141 17.05 -4.39 -17.40
C ALA A 141 17.09 -3.87 -18.86
N ASP A 142 16.82 -4.74 -19.83
CA ASP A 142 16.84 -4.42 -21.25
C ASP A 142 15.50 -3.85 -21.74
N GLY A 143 14.50 -3.78 -20.85
CA GLY A 143 13.16 -3.30 -21.16
C GLY A 143 12.23 -4.37 -21.73
N ASN A 144 12.63 -5.65 -21.73
CA ASN A 144 11.76 -6.72 -22.22
C ASN A 144 10.67 -7.01 -21.19
N GLU A 145 9.41 -7.00 -21.62
CA GLU A 145 8.25 -7.29 -20.79
C GLU A 145 8.20 -8.79 -20.47
N ARG A 146 8.51 -9.17 -19.22
CA ARG A 146 8.60 -10.56 -18.78
C ARG A 146 7.32 -11.07 -18.13
N TYR A 147 6.59 -10.19 -17.45
CA TYR A 147 5.34 -10.54 -16.78
C TYR A 147 4.32 -9.44 -16.94
N VAL A 148 3.05 -9.83 -17.02
CA VAL A 148 1.91 -8.93 -16.89
C VAL A 148 1.19 -9.22 -15.59
N MET A 149 0.73 -8.18 -14.92
CA MET A 149 0.02 -8.24 -13.65
C MET A 149 -1.38 -7.70 -13.82
N SER A 150 -2.35 -8.32 -13.16
CA SER A 150 -3.72 -7.81 -13.14
C SER A 150 -4.45 -8.19 -11.85
N GLY A 151 -5.43 -7.38 -11.47
CA GLY A 151 -6.22 -7.64 -10.27
C GLY A 151 -6.99 -6.41 -9.81
N THR A 152 -7.40 -6.43 -8.55
CA THR A 152 -7.90 -5.25 -7.83
C THR A 152 -7.17 -5.11 -6.51
N TRP A 153 -6.81 -3.87 -6.16
CA TRP A 153 -6.00 -3.62 -4.95
C TRP A 153 -6.72 -4.02 -3.66
N ASP A 154 -8.04 -4.18 -3.69
CA ASP A 154 -8.87 -4.54 -2.55
C ASP A 154 -9.19 -6.04 -2.45
N GLU A 155 -8.88 -6.89 -3.43
CA GLU A 155 -9.29 -8.30 -3.39
C GLU A 155 -8.19 -9.30 -3.77
N LYS A 156 -7.56 -9.14 -4.95
CA LYS A 156 -6.51 -10.07 -5.40
C LYS A 156 -5.60 -9.47 -6.46
N MET A 157 -4.37 -9.98 -6.54
CA MET A 157 -3.41 -9.72 -7.61
C MET A 157 -2.86 -11.02 -8.19
N GLU A 158 -2.79 -11.08 -9.51
CA GLU A 158 -2.30 -12.20 -10.30
C GLU A 158 -1.17 -11.73 -11.23
N CYS A 159 -0.30 -12.66 -11.62
CA CYS A 159 0.71 -12.45 -12.65
C CYS A 159 0.69 -13.56 -13.69
N SER A 160 0.97 -13.21 -14.93
CA SER A 160 1.15 -14.16 -16.03
C SER A 160 2.50 -13.91 -16.69
N LYS A 161 3.27 -14.98 -16.93
CA LYS A 161 4.54 -14.90 -17.65
C LYS A 161 4.27 -14.63 -19.13
N VAL A 162 4.95 -13.65 -19.70
CA VAL A 162 4.87 -13.31 -21.12
C VAL A 162 5.66 -14.35 -21.93
N ILE A 163 5.03 -14.85 -22.99
CA ILE A 163 5.65 -15.71 -24.01
C ILE A 163 6.05 -14.85 -25.20
N GLU A 164 5.13 -14.00 -25.64
CA GLU A 164 5.30 -13.10 -26.78
C GLU A 164 4.49 -11.82 -26.56
N ALA A 165 5.04 -10.68 -26.97
CA ALA A 165 4.38 -9.39 -26.96
C ALA A 165 4.23 -8.90 -28.40
N SER A 166 3.01 -8.61 -28.82
CA SER A 166 2.70 -8.11 -30.16
C SER A 166 1.99 -6.77 -30.06
N GLN A 167 2.26 -5.86 -31.00
CA GLN A 167 1.49 -4.61 -31.08
C GLN A 167 0.15 -4.91 -31.73
N GLY A 168 -0.95 -4.62 -31.02
CA GLY A 168 -2.29 -4.79 -31.57
C GLY A 168 -2.56 -3.79 -32.69
N ASN A 169 -3.09 -4.27 -33.82
CA ASN A 169 -3.53 -3.46 -34.97
C ASN A 169 -4.86 -2.73 -34.72
N SER A 170 -5.05 -2.09 -33.56
CA SER A 170 -6.28 -1.33 -33.30
C SER A 170 -6.14 0.12 -33.77
N ILE A 171 -6.40 0.36 -35.06
CA ILE A 171 -6.70 1.69 -35.60
C ILE A 171 -8.17 1.98 -35.28
N SER A 172 -8.45 2.35 -34.02
CA SER A 172 -9.75 2.90 -33.63
C SER A 172 -9.50 4.31 -33.12
N GLU A 173 -10.17 5.28 -33.74
CA GLU A 173 -9.97 6.73 -33.61
C GLU A 173 -9.46 7.18 -32.22
N GLY A 174 -8.20 7.61 -32.16
CA GLY A 174 -7.62 8.32 -31.01
C GLY A 174 -7.08 7.48 -29.85
N LYS A 175 -7.08 6.13 -29.93
CA LYS A 175 -6.43 5.28 -28.90
C LYS A 175 -5.09 4.73 -29.39
N LEU A 176 -4.04 4.93 -28.59
CA LEU A 176 -2.71 4.34 -28.80
C LEU A 176 -2.82 2.81 -28.99
N PRO A 177 -1.94 2.21 -29.82
CA PRO A 177 -1.89 0.76 -30.00
C PRO A 177 -1.78 0.06 -28.65
N LYS A 178 -2.68 -0.88 -28.37
CA LYS A 178 -2.58 -1.71 -27.16
C LYS A 178 -1.65 -2.88 -27.43
N THR A 179 -0.64 -3.08 -26.59
CA THR A 179 0.17 -4.30 -26.59
C THR A 179 -0.72 -5.49 -26.24
N VAL A 180 -0.69 -6.53 -27.08
CA VAL A 180 -1.38 -7.79 -26.86
C VAL A 180 -0.34 -8.82 -26.46
N TYR A 181 -0.51 -9.39 -25.27
CA TYR A 181 0.40 -10.37 -24.70
C TYR A 181 -0.14 -11.79 -24.86
N GLN A 182 0.67 -12.67 -25.42
CA GLN A 182 0.48 -14.10 -25.25
C GLN A 182 1.16 -14.53 -23.95
N THR A 183 0.41 -15.16 -23.05
CA THR A 183 0.89 -15.45 -21.69
C THR A 183 0.60 -16.89 -21.27
N LEU A 184 1.35 -17.37 -20.28
CA LEU A 184 1.00 -18.57 -19.54
C LEU A 184 -0.20 -18.32 -18.61
N SER A 185 -0.77 -19.40 -18.07
CA SER A 185 -1.87 -19.31 -17.11
C SER A 185 -1.51 -18.40 -15.92
N PRO A 186 -2.44 -17.52 -15.48
CA PRO A 186 -2.20 -16.62 -14.36
C PRO A 186 -1.91 -17.39 -13.06
N LYS A 187 -0.97 -16.85 -12.27
CA LYS A 187 -0.67 -17.28 -10.90
C LYS A 187 -1.08 -16.19 -9.92
N VAL A 188 -1.81 -16.57 -8.88
CA VAL A 188 -2.15 -15.66 -7.77
C VAL A 188 -0.90 -15.31 -6.98
N LEU A 189 -0.62 -14.01 -6.83
CA LEU A 189 0.48 -13.48 -6.02
C LEU A 189 0.02 -13.03 -4.64
N TRP A 190 -1.17 -12.44 -4.58
CA TRP A 190 -1.74 -11.93 -3.35
C TRP A 190 -3.27 -12.04 -3.39
N LYS A 191 -3.86 -12.28 -2.23
CA LYS A 191 -5.31 -12.25 -2.01
C LYS A 191 -5.57 -11.62 -0.64
N LYS A 192 -6.60 -10.79 -0.56
CA LYS A 192 -7.06 -10.20 0.69
C LYS A 192 -7.44 -11.28 1.70
N TYR A 193 -7.03 -11.07 2.95
CA TYR A 193 -7.55 -11.84 4.08
C TYR A 193 -9.00 -11.43 4.38
N PRO A 194 -9.90 -12.38 4.66
CA PRO A 194 -11.25 -12.06 5.04
C PRO A 194 -11.26 -11.20 6.31
N LEU A 195 -12.18 -10.24 6.36
CA LEU A 195 -12.43 -9.49 7.58
C LEU A 195 -12.99 -10.43 8.66
N PRO A 196 -12.72 -10.15 9.95
CA PRO A 196 -13.35 -10.86 11.04
C PRO A 196 -14.88 -10.69 11.00
N GLU A 197 -15.59 -11.61 11.65
CA GLU A 197 -17.04 -11.50 11.82
C GLU A 197 -17.39 -10.20 12.56
N ASN A 198 -18.49 -9.56 12.20
CA ASN A 198 -18.97 -8.29 12.77
C ASN A 198 -17.99 -7.11 12.62
N ALA A 199 -17.11 -7.12 11.61
CA ALA A 199 -16.13 -6.05 11.38
C ALA A 199 -16.76 -4.65 11.27
N GLU A 200 -18.01 -4.54 10.81
CA GLU A 200 -18.79 -3.30 10.77
C GLU A 200 -18.98 -2.63 12.14
N ASN A 201 -18.94 -3.42 13.22
CA ASN A 201 -19.00 -2.92 14.59
C ASN A 201 -17.62 -2.55 15.16
N MET A 202 -16.54 -2.81 14.41
CA MET A 202 -15.15 -2.63 14.82
C MET A 202 -14.36 -1.86 13.75
N TYR A 203 -14.94 -0.76 13.25
CA TYR A 203 -14.31 0.15 12.28
C TYR A 203 -13.82 -0.53 10.98
N PHE A 204 -14.37 -1.70 10.63
CA PHE A 204 -13.91 -2.56 9.54
C PHE A 204 -12.43 -2.96 9.63
N PHE A 205 -11.90 -3.09 10.86
CA PHE A 205 -10.52 -3.49 11.08
C PHE A 205 -10.23 -4.92 10.61
N SER A 206 -9.04 -5.11 10.03
CA SER A 206 -8.49 -6.43 9.76
C SER A 206 -8.07 -7.10 11.07
N LYS A 207 -7.86 -8.42 11.04
CA LYS A 207 -7.32 -9.15 12.20
C LYS A 207 -6.01 -8.54 12.72
N LEU A 208 -5.11 -8.13 11.81
CA LEU A 208 -3.87 -7.47 12.21
C LEU A 208 -4.15 -6.12 12.89
N ALA A 209 -5.04 -5.30 12.31
CA ALA A 209 -5.37 -3.99 12.86
C ALA A 209 -5.95 -4.07 14.28
N LEU A 210 -6.77 -5.08 14.56
CA LEU A 210 -7.31 -5.34 15.90
C LEU A 210 -6.22 -5.62 16.95
N THR A 211 -5.08 -6.19 16.55
CA THR A 211 -3.97 -6.50 17.46
C THR A 211 -2.97 -5.35 17.63
N LEU A 212 -3.06 -4.27 16.84
CA LEU A 212 -2.02 -3.23 16.85
C LEU A 212 -1.96 -2.45 18.17
N ASN A 213 -3.11 -2.26 18.82
CA ASN A 213 -3.22 -1.47 20.05
C ASN A 213 -3.48 -2.35 21.30
N GLU A 214 -3.32 -3.67 21.17
CA GLU A 214 -3.32 -4.59 22.31
C GLU A 214 -2.18 -4.20 23.27
N PRO A 215 -2.41 -4.12 24.59
CA PRO A 215 -1.35 -3.82 25.55
C PRO A 215 -0.21 -4.85 25.47
N GLU A 216 1.02 -4.36 25.42
CA GLU A 216 2.24 -5.17 25.47
C GLU A 216 3.11 -4.63 26.60
N ASP A 217 3.76 -5.54 27.34
CA ASP A 217 4.70 -5.17 28.41
C ASP A 217 6.01 -4.63 27.79
N ASP A 218 6.78 -3.88 28.59
CA ASP A 218 8.12 -3.38 28.23
C ASP A 218 8.22 -2.45 27.01
N VAL A 219 7.09 -1.91 26.53
CA VAL A 219 7.10 -0.87 25.49
C VAL A 219 7.68 0.46 26.00
N ALA A 220 8.24 1.26 25.09
CA ALA A 220 8.77 2.58 25.44
C ALA A 220 7.68 3.52 26.01
N PRO A 221 8.02 4.48 26.89
CA PRO A 221 7.06 5.46 27.41
C PRO A 221 6.36 6.31 26.34
N THR A 222 6.94 6.39 25.14
CA THR A 222 6.43 7.11 23.97
C THR A 222 5.56 6.24 23.06
N ASP A 223 5.36 4.95 23.36
CA ASP A 223 4.59 4.04 22.51
C ASP A 223 3.11 4.44 22.44
N SER A 224 2.54 4.43 21.24
CA SER A 224 1.13 4.79 21.00
C SER A 224 0.14 3.98 21.85
N ARG A 225 0.48 2.74 22.27
CA ARG A 225 -0.39 1.93 23.16
C ARG A 225 -0.63 2.59 24.52
N LEU A 226 0.29 3.45 24.95
CA LEU A 226 0.22 4.20 26.20
C LEU A 226 -0.54 5.53 26.04
N ARG A 227 -1.01 5.90 24.84
CA ARG A 227 -1.79 7.12 24.65
C ARG A 227 -3.18 7.01 25.29
N PRO A 228 -3.48 7.84 26.30
CA PRO A 228 -4.71 7.70 27.09
C PRO A 228 -5.95 7.98 26.24
N ASP A 229 -5.90 8.95 25.33
CA ASP A 229 -7.03 9.31 24.47
C ASP A 229 -7.39 8.20 23.47
N GLN A 230 -6.39 7.56 22.86
CA GLN A 230 -6.61 6.38 22.00
C GLN A 230 -7.23 5.22 22.81
N ARG A 231 -6.72 4.96 24.01
CA ARG A 231 -7.24 3.91 24.90
C ARG A 231 -8.65 4.20 25.40
N LEU A 232 -8.97 5.46 25.71
CA LEU A 232 -10.31 5.87 26.11
C LEU A 232 -11.32 5.67 24.97
N MET A 233 -10.97 6.10 23.76
CA MET A 233 -11.77 5.87 22.55
C MET A 233 -12.00 4.37 22.30
N GLU A 234 -10.97 3.54 22.42
CA GLU A 234 -11.10 2.09 22.24
C GLU A 234 -12.04 1.45 23.28
N ASN A 235 -12.02 1.94 24.52
CA ASN A 235 -12.92 1.52 25.58
C ASN A 235 -14.33 2.16 25.51
N GLY A 236 -14.63 2.93 24.47
CA GLY A 236 -15.92 3.62 24.30
C GLY A 236 -16.16 4.74 25.32
N LYS A 237 -15.10 5.28 25.93
CA LYS A 237 -15.14 6.41 26.87
C LYS A 237 -14.87 7.70 26.10
N TRP A 238 -15.93 8.38 25.70
CA TRP A 238 -15.87 9.52 24.78
C TRP A 238 -15.88 10.91 25.45
N ASP A 239 -16.26 10.97 26.73
CA ASP A 239 -16.27 12.19 27.56
C ASP A 239 -14.88 12.51 28.14
#